data_AF-A0A838Z5W9-F1
#
_entry.id   AF-A0A838Z5W9-F1
#
_cell.length_a   1.000
_cell.length_b   1.000
_cell.length_c   1.000
_cell.angle_alpha   90.00
_cell.angle_beta   90.00
_cell.angle_gamma   90.00
#
_symmetry.space_group_name_H-M   'P 1'
#
loop_
_entity.id
_entity.type
_entity.pdbx_description
1 polymer ?
#
loop_
_entity_poly.entity_id
_entity_poly.type
_entity_poly.pdbx_seq_one_letter_code
_entity_poly.pdbx_strand_id
1 'polypeptide(L)'
;MIISKSFAQSTTLLPNSVKIGNVTSLGTCNSTTRGVQVFNTSDGKMYFCNGTGWVDMAGGSGGSLTLPYSGSSSTSSTLFSLTNSGSGRGISVITGSNRAIYGESTGGAGVYGVSDSNAGLYGVSNTGVGVFGYANSDFSGYFNNKAKVGFNLAVGQLTYAQTIARLHIKADGNGGWGQHIRMENGNDNGYGEILHDSDGMKFRNFQANESFIFRNSANSTVFTINSSGNTSATGNIYADGNAIISGGAAIGTDLSIGDDVIIYGKASVSGKVTAEGQGIVLNNTASTYIIRHETEGYSFSNLAAGATIISTLGYSGFSGVPMVSVAQVESGAGSWDKILVVPYNVTATSCSLRFTNVSNSSISASGTWHFTIIGPK
;
A
#
# COMPACT_ATOMS: atom_id res chain seq x y z
N MET A 1 92.74 1.29 -44.07
CA MET A 1 91.97 2.54 -43.89
C MET A 1 91.11 2.73 -45.14
N ILE A 2 89.84 2.33 -45.10
CA ILE A 2 88.93 2.44 -46.25
C ILE A 2 88.34 3.85 -46.24
N ILE A 3 88.69 4.66 -47.24
CA ILE A 3 88.18 6.02 -47.40
C ILE A 3 86.78 5.91 -48.02
N SER A 4 85.75 5.98 -47.18
CA SER A 4 84.36 6.12 -47.63
C SER A 4 84.18 7.50 -48.27
N LYS A 5 84.09 7.55 -49.60
CA LYS A 5 83.72 8.77 -50.31
C LYS A 5 82.20 8.94 -50.23
N SER A 6 81.72 9.84 -49.39
CA SER A 6 80.34 10.31 -49.40
C SER A 6 80.17 11.34 -50.51
N PHE A 7 79.40 11.00 -51.56
CA PHE A 7 78.91 11.97 -52.53
C PHE A 7 77.62 12.59 -52.01
N ALA A 8 77.61 13.91 -51.84
CA ALA A 8 76.38 14.68 -51.63
C ALA A 8 76.09 15.44 -52.93
N GLN A 9 74.89 15.22 -53.48
CA GLN A 9 74.41 15.96 -54.64
C GLN A 9 73.26 16.85 -54.17
N SER A 10 73.39 18.16 -54.38
CA SER A 10 72.35 19.15 -54.15
C SER A 10 71.82 19.57 -55.51
N THR A 11 70.50 19.54 -55.69
CA THR A 11 69.84 20.17 -56.83
C THR A 11 68.90 21.24 -56.29
N THR A 12 68.97 22.44 -56.86
CA THR A 12 68.06 23.53 -56.52
C THR A 12 66.91 23.50 -57.51
N LEU A 13 65.72 23.12 -57.04
CA LEU A 13 64.51 23.20 -57.85
C LEU A 13 63.97 24.63 -57.78
N LEU A 14 64.08 25.38 -58.89
CA LEU A 14 63.50 26.71 -58.98
C LEU A 14 61.96 26.58 -59.09
N PRO A 15 61.16 27.47 -58.46
CA PRO A 15 59.70 27.36 -58.36
C PRO A 15 58.92 27.18 -59.67
N ASN A 16 59.54 27.45 -60.83
CA ASN A 16 58.93 27.35 -62.16
C ASN A 16 59.71 26.44 -63.13
N SER A 17 60.73 25.71 -62.66
CA SER A 17 61.61 24.89 -63.51
C SER A 17 61.21 23.42 -63.57
N VAL A 18 60.39 22.95 -62.62
CA VAL A 18 59.92 21.56 -62.59
C VAL A 18 58.66 21.46 -63.43
N LYS A 19 58.84 21.22 -64.73
CA LYS A 19 57.75 20.82 -65.61
C LYS A 19 57.63 19.31 -65.59
N ILE A 20 56.56 18.79 -64.98
CA ILE A 20 56.19 17.38 -65.13
C ILE A 20 55.80 17.16 -66.61
N GLY A 21 56.22 16.04 -67.19
CA GLY A 21 55.98 15.78 -68.62
C GLY A 21 54.49 15.71 -68.92
N ASN A 22 54.01 16.55 -69.85
CA ASN A 22 52.64 16.48 -70.35
C ASN A 22 52.57 15.40 -71.44
N VAL A 23 51.63 14.46 -71.31
CA VAL A 23 51.36 13.42 -72.30
C VAL A 23 49.88 13.43 -72.68
N THR A 24 49.53 13.09 -73.92
CA THR A 24 48.13 12.94 -74.36
C THR A 24 47.62 11.50 -74.19
N SER A 25 48.53 10.54 -74.00
CA SER A 25 48.23 9.15 -73.67
C SER A 25 49.34 8.57 -72.80
N LEU A 26 49.00 7.59 -71.95
CA LEU A 26 49.96 6.91 -71.09
C LEU A 26 50.71 5.85 -71.90
N GLY A 27 52.04 5.95 -71.93
CA GLY A 27 52.92 4.93 -72.54
C GLY A 27 52.98 3.64 -71.72
N THR A 28 53.88 2.72 -72.06
CA THR A 28 54.08 1.49 -71.28
C THR A 28 54.75 1.80 -69.93
N CYS A 29 54.07 1.47 -68.83
CA CYS A 29 54.71 1.43 -67.51
C CYS A 29 55.37 0.07 -67.29
N ASN A 30 56.68 0.06 -67.01
CA ASN A 30 57.46 -1.12 -66.71
C ASN A 30 58.58 -0.77 -65.69
N SER A 31 59.43 -1.73 -65.34
CA SER A 31 60.50 -1.52 -64.35
C SER A 31 61.49 -0.41 -64.73
N THR A 32 61.69 -0.13 -66.03
CA THR A 32 62.59 0.93 -66.51
C THR A 32 61.98 2.32 -66.43
N THR A 33 60.64 2.42 -66.47
CA THR A 33 59.91 3.69 -66.34
C THR A 33 59.34 3.90 -64.94
N ARG A 34 59.69 3.03 -63.97
CA ARG A 34 59.27 3.14 -62.57
C ARG A 34 59.70 4.49 -61.97
N GLY A 35 58.77 5.18 -61.33
CA GLY A 35 58.99 6.47 -60.70
C GLY A 35 58.82 7.68 -61.62
N VAL A 36 58.64 7.48 -62.93
CA VAL A 36 58.29 8.58 -63.85
C VAL A 36 56.92 9.13 -63.47
N GLN A 37 56.82 10.46 -63.41
CA GLN A 37 55.57 11.19 -63.21
C GLN A 37 55.20 11.94 -64.49
N VAL A 38 53.93 11.89 -64.87
CA VAL A 38 53.40 12.59 -66.05
C VAL A 38 52.06 13.24 -65.72
N PHE A 39 51.73 14.32 -66.43
CA PHE A 39 50.39 14.90 -66.46
C PHE A 39 49.72 14.48 -67.77
N ASN A 40 48.67 13.66 -67.69
CA ASN A 40 47.89 13.29 -68.85
C ASN A 40 46.92 14.43 -69.19
N THR A 41 47.19 15.14 -70.28
CA THR A 41 46.40 16.32 -70.69
C THR A 41 45.02 15.94 -71.21
N SER A 42 44.79 14.66 -71.56
CA SER A 42 43.51 14.20 -72.08
C SER A 42 42.45 14.01 -71.00
N ASP A 43 42.86 13.64 -69.78
CA ASP A 43 41.95 13.47 -68.62
C ASP A 43 42.22 14.47 -67.48
N GLY A 44 43.26 15.29 -67.60
CA GLY A 44 43.61 16.31 -66.62
C GLY A 44 44.21 15.75 -65.33
N LYS A 45 44.78 14.54 -65.35
CA LYS A 45 45.28 13.85 -64.15
C LYS A 45 46.79 13.69 -64.16
N MET A 46 47.39 13.67 -62.97
CA MET A 46 48.78 13.27 -62.80
C MET A 46 48.88 11.76 -62.56
N TYR A 47 49.88 11.11 -63.15
CA TYR A 47 50.16 9.69 -62.97
C TYR A 47 51.61 9.46 -62.57
N PHE A 48 51.88 8.39 -61.81
CA PHE A 48 53.23 7.83 -61.67
C PHE A 48 53.27 6.36 -62.09
N CYS A 49 54.36 5.91 -62.68
CA CYS A 49 54.55 4.52 -63.02
C CYS A 49 55.09 3.74 -61.81
N ASN A 50 54.36 2.72 -61.34
CA ASN A 50 54.77 1.91 -60.18
C ASN A 50 55.72 0.73 -60.55
N GLY A 51 56.04 0.58 -61.85
CA GLY A 51 56.85 -0.51 -62.40
C GLY A 51 56.06 -1.58 -63.14
N THR A 52 54.73 -1.60 -63.02
CA THR A 52 53.84 -2.53 -63.74
C THR A 52 52.61 -1.83 -64.35
N GLY A 53 52.24 -0.65 -63.86
CA GLY A 53 51.13 0.16 -64.35
C GLY A 53 51.22 1.62 -63.93
N TRP A 54 50.53 2.50 -64.66
CA TRP A 54 50.37 3.90 -64.27
C TRP A 54 49.31 4.02 -63.17
N VAL A 55 49.63 4.76 -62.13
CA VAL A 55 48.77 5.00 -60.97
C VAL A 55 48.46 6.50 -60.90
N ASP A 56 47.18 6.84 -60.80
CA ASP A 56 46.70 8.22 -60.66
C ASP A 56 47.18 8.81 -59.33
N MET A 57 47.95 9.91 -59.38
CA MET A 57 48.49 10.64 -58.23
C MET A 57 47.46 11.58 -57.58
N ALA A 58 46.34 11.87 -58.26
CA ALA A 58 45.21 12.55 -57.62
C ALA A 58 44.48 11.63 -56.63
N GLY A 59 44.88 10.35 -56.49
CA GLY A 59 44.45 9.43 -55.42
C GLY A 59 44.92 9.82 -54.00
N GLY A 60 45.10 11.11 -53.73
CA GLY A 60 45.69 11.65 -52.51
C GLY A 60 45.02 12.95 -52.02
N SER A 61 43.70 13.09 -52.15
CA SER A 61 42.91 14.03 -51.36
C SER A 61 41.61 13.36 -50.92
N GLY A 62 41.67 12.78 -49.73
CA GLY A 62 40.62 11.93 -49.17
C GLY A 62 40.84 10.49 -49.58
N GLY A 63 41.25 9.64 -48.62
CA GLY A 63 41.10 8.21 -48.81
C GLY A 63 39.65 7.95 -49.18
N SER A 64 39.39 7.66 -50.46
CA SER A 64 38.13 7.05 -50.86
C SER A 64 38.03 5.80 -50.00
N LEU A 65 37.06 5.80 -49.09
CA LEU A 65 36.58 4.58 -48.47
C LEU A 65 36.07 3.71 -49.62
N THR A 66 36.97 2.94 -50.21
CA THR A 66 36.63 1.96 -51.22
C THR A 66 35.96 0.84 -50.47
N LEU A 67 34.64 0.92 -50.35
CA LEU A 67 33.85 -0.20 -49.89
C LEU A 67 33.89 -1.28 -50.98
N PRO A 68 34.21 -2.53 -50.60
CA PRO A 68 34.33 -3.03 -49.23
C PRO A 68 35.71 -2.78 -48.58
N TYR A 69 35.72 -2.08 -47.43
CA TYR A 69 36.84 -2.10 -46.48
C TYR A 69 36.62 -3.26 -45.52
N SER A 70 37.57 -4.20 -45.46
CA SER A 70 37.51 -5.39 -44.60
C SER A 70 38.77 -5.58 -43.75
N GLY A 71 39.49 -4.49 -43.45
CA GLY A 71 40.73 -4.53 -42.66
C GLY A 71 40.50 -4.61 -41.15
N SER A 72 41.33 -5.38 -40.45
CA SER A 72 41.45 -5.37 -38.99
C SER A 72 42.79 -4.76 -38.56
N SER A 73 42.86 -4.24 -37.32
CA SER A 73 44.08 -3.68 -36.75
C SER A 73 44.00 -3.74 -35.22
N SER A 74 45.15 -3.91 -34.56
CA SER A 74 45.28 -4.04 -33.12
C SER A 74 45.94 -2.78 -32.52
N THR A 75 45.18 -1.70 -32.35
CA THR A 75 45.67 -0.44 -31.78
C THR A 75 44.82 -0.01 -30.59
N SER A 76 45.40 0.72 -29.63
CA SER A 76 44.64 1.39 -28.57
C SER A 76 43.93 2.67 -29.03
N SER A 77 44.26 3.16 -30.22
CA SER A 77 43.63 4.31 -30.86
C SER A 77 42.41 3.91 -31.70
N THR A 78 41.54 4.88 -32.00
CA THR A 78 40.40 4.71 -32.90
C THR A 78 40.84 4.35 -34.32
N LEU A 79 40.34 3.24 -34.86
CA LEU A 79 40.65 2.80 -36.24
C LEU A 79 39.92 3.60 -37.31
N PHE A 80 38.70 4.05 -37.02
CA PHE A 80 37.89 4.88 -37.90
C PHE A 80 37.18 5.95 -37.08
N SER A 81 37.43 7.23 -37.38
CA SER A 81 36.78 8.36 -36.74
C SER A 81 36.14 9.25 -37.79
N LEU A 82 34.90 9.67 -37.52
CA LEU A 82 34.16 10.64 -38.31
C LEU A 82 33.67 11.74 -37.39
N THR A 83 33.96 13.00 -37.74
CA THR A 83 33.47 14.17 -37.02
C THR A 83 32.68 15.03 -37.99
N ASN A 84 31.40 15.25 -37.70
CA ASN A 84 30.58 16.24 -38.40
C ASN A 84 30.32 17.40 -37.44
N SER A 85 30.91 18.56 -37.73
CA SER A 85 30.71 19.79 -36.95
C SER A 85 29.52 20.64 -37.44
N GLY A 86 28.82 20.20 -38.49
CA GLY A 86 27.58 20.81 -38.97
C GLY A 86 26.32 20.22 -38.32
N SER A 87 25.15 20.62 -38.82
CA SER A 87 23.83 20.17 -38.29
C SER A 87 23.29 18.88 -38.91
N GLY A 88 23.98 18.33 -39.92
CA GLY A 88 23.56 17.12 -40.62
C GLY A 88 23.88 15.82 -39.88
N ARG A 89 23.43 14.69 -40.43
CA ARG A 89 23.80 13.36 -39.92
C ARG A 89 25.25 13.06 -40.26
N GLY A 90 26.06 12.62 -39.29
CA GLY A 90 27.39 12.10 -39.58
C GLY A 90 27.32 10.82 -40.44
N ILE A 91 26.42 9.90 -40.08
CA ILE A 91 26.21 8.64 -40.81
C ILE A 91 24.70 8.39 -40.98
N SER A 92 24.28 7.95 -42.18
CA SER A 92 22.92 7.51 -42.47
C SER A 92 22.98 6.18 -43.20
N VAL A 93 22.48 5.10 -42.59
CA VAL A 93 22.50 3.74 -43.16
C VAL A 93 21.06 3.28 -43.38
N ILE A 94 20.80 2.71 -44.56
CA ILE A 94 19.49 2.12 -44.91
C ILE A 94 19.78 0.73 -45.45
N THR A 95 19.11 -0.28 -44.89
CA THR A 95 19.16 -1.66 -45.39
C THR A 95 17.74 -2.15 -45.66
N GLY A 96 17.56 -2.94 -46.72
CA GLY A 96 16.27 -3.55 -47.04
C GLY A 96 15.95 -4.80 -46.21
N SER A 97 16.98 -5.46 -45.67
CA SER A 97 16.84 -6.62 -44.78
C SER A 97 18.05 -6.72 -43.83
N ASN A 98 17.88 -7.44 -42.72
CA ASN A 98 18.94 -7.66 -41.71
C ASN A 98 19.40 -6.38 -40.99
N ARG A 99 20.55 -6.44 -40.31
CA ARG A 99 21.11 -5.36 -39.46
C ARG A 99 21.82 -4.31 -40.32
N ALA A 100 21.43 -3.04 -40.18
CA ALA A 100 22.13 -1.93 -40.82
C ALA A 100 23.52 -1.68 -40.22
N ILE A 101 23.64 -1.84 -38.89
CA ILE A 101 24.88 -1.70 -38.13
C ILE A 101 24.96 -2.91 -37.18
N TYR A 102 26.12 -3.57 -37.14
CA TYR A 102 26.42 -4.66 -36.22
C TYR A 102 27.67 -4.29 -35.41
N GLY A 103 27.52 -4.11 -34.10
CA GLY A 103 28.62 -3.85 -33.18
C GLY A 103 28.76 -5.00 -32.20
N GLU A 104 29.92 -5.64 -32.17
CA GLU A 104 30.27 -6.74 -31.27
C GLU A 104 31.55 -6.38 -30.51
N SER A 105 31.57 -6.64 -29.21
CA SER A 105 32.73 -6.41 -28.35
C SER A 105 32.81 -7.55 -27.33
N THR A 106 34.02 -8.05 -27.08
CA THR A 106 34.29 -9.15 -26.14
C THR A 106 34.64 -8.66 -24.73
N GLY A 107 34.86 -7.35 -24.55
CA GLY A 107 35.31 -6.78 -23.27
C GLY A 107 34.63 -5.48 -22.86
N GLY A 108 33.72 -4.94 -23.68
CA GLY A 108 33.04 -3.68 -23.39
C GLY A 108 31.75 -3.51 -24.18
N ALA A 109 31.29 -2.27 -24.32
CA ALA A 109 30.09 -1.97 -25.11
C ALA A 109 30.36 -2.19 -26.61
N GLY A 110 29.55 -3.02 -27.27
CA GLY A 110 29.59 -3.16 -28.73
C GLY A 110 29.16 -1.87 -29.45
N VAL A 111 28.23 -1.12 -28.85
CA VAL A 111 27.79 0.21 -29.29
C VAL A 111 27.67 1.11 -28.07
N TYR A 112 28.27 2.30 -28.11
CA TYR A 112 28.22 3.30 -27.05
C TYR A 112 27.72 4.63 -27.62
N GLY A 113 26.57 5.10 -27.13
CA GLY A 113 25.94 6.34 -27.58
C GLY A 113 25.82 7.34 -26.43
N VAL A 114 26.26 8.58 -26.66
CA VAL A 114 26.20 9.69 -25.69
C VAL A 114 25.59 10.91 -26.37
N SER A 115 24.72 11.62 -25.67
CA SER A 115 24.13 12.89 -26.12
C SER A 115 23.85 13.78 -24.91
N ASP A 116 24.14 15.08 -25.03
CA ASP A 116 23.96 16.05 -23.94
C ASP A 116 22.52 16.54 -23.81
N SER A 117 21.72 16.46 -24.89
CA SER A 117 20.39 17.08 -24.97
C SER A 117 19.27 16.13 -25.40
N ASN A 118 19.59 14.92 -25.84
CA ASN A 118 18.61 13.95 -26.31
C ASN A 118 19.07 12.51 -26.01
N ALA A 119 18.45 11.51 -26.63
CA ALA A 119 18.82 10.12 -26.48
C ALA A 119 20.18 9.83 -27.14
N GLY A 120 21.12 9.26 -26.37
CA GLY A 120 22.36 8.71 -26.92
C GLY A 120 22.09 7.51 -27.87
N LEU A 121 21.03 6.75 -27.60
CA LEU A 121 20.52 5.67 -28.45
C LEU A 121 18.99 5.74 -28.51
N TYR A 122 18.41 5.70 -29.72
CA TYR A 122 16.96 5.81 -29.93
C TYR A 122 16.48 4.71 -30.87
N GLY A 123 15.66 3.78 -30.36
CA GLY A 123 15.12 2.66 -31.12
C GLY A 123 13.62 2.79 -31.32
N VAL A 124 13.16 2.65 -32.57
CA VAL A 124 11.74 2.70 -32.96
C VAL A 124 11.43 1.53 -33.89
N SER A 125 10.29 0.88 -33.68
CA SER A 125 9.77 -0.16 -34.56
C SER A 125 8.26 0.02 -34.72
N ASN A 126 7.75 -0.15 -35.95
CA ASN A 126 6.31 0.03 -36.25
C ASN A 126 5.47 -1.20 -35.89
N THR A 127 6.08 -2.39 -35.92
CA THR A 127 5.36 -3.67 -35.78
C THR A 127 5.99 -4.61 -34.74
N GLY A 128 7.19 -4.28 -34.25
CA GLY A 128 7.93 -5.14 -33.33
C GLY A 128 8.58 -4.34 -32.20
N VAL A 129 9.73 -4.84 -31.74
CA VAL A 129 10.46 -4.27 -30.62
C VAL A 129 11.45 -3.22 -31.11
N GLY A 130 11.36 -1.99 -30.60
CA GLY A 130 12.31 -0.91 -30.93
C GLY A 130 13.70 -1.11 -30.32
N VAL A 131 13.75 -1.59 -29.07
CA VAL A 131 14.99 -1.92 -28.35
C VAL A 131 14.81 -3.26 -27.64
N PHE A 132 15.63 -4.25 -27.99
CA PHE A 132 15.62 -5.58 -27.40
C PHE A 132 16.93 -5.82 -26.64
N GLY A 133 16.84 -6.09 -25.34
CA GLY A 133 17.98 -6.40 -24.48
C GLY A 133 17.90 -7.82 -23.96
N TYR A 134 19.02 -8.53 -23.95
CA TYR A 134 19.17 -9.87 -23.40
C TYR A 134 20.54 -10.01 -22.71
N ALA A 135 20.55 -10.57 -21.51
CA ALA A 135 21.76 -10.88 -20.74
C ALA A 135 21.67 -12.31 -20.17
N ASN A 136 22.80 -13.02 -20.18
CA ASN A 136 22.88 -14.40 -19.66
C ASN A 136 22.99 -14.48 -18.13
N SER A 137 23.61 -13.47 -17.50
CA SER A 137 23.93 -13.48 -16.06
C SER A 137 23.42 -12.25 -15.30
N ASP A 138 23.27 -11.11 -15.96
CA ASP A 138 23.03 -9.81 -15.32
C ASP A 138 21.81 -9.09 -15.93
N PHE A 139 21.87 -7.76 -16.02
CA PHE A 139 20.76 -6.93 -16.47
C PHE A 139 20.79 -6.71 -17.97
N SER A 140 19.68 -7.04 -18.64
CA SER A 140 19.44 -6.66 -20.04
C SER A 140 19.32 -5.15 -20.26
N GLY A 141 19.04 -4.38 -19.20
CA GLY A 141 18.92 -2.93 -19.22
C GLY A 141 19.11 -2.34 -17.82
N TYR A 142 19.83 -1.22 -17.74
CA TYR A 142 20.17 -0.54 -16.49
C TYR A 142 19.88 0.96 -16.63
N PHE A 143 19.06 1.51 -15.73
CA PHE A 143 18.69 2.92 -15.69
C PHE A 143 19.09 3.50 -14.33
N ASN A 144 20.03 4.46 -14.32
CA ASN A 144 20.63 4.96 -13.08
C ASN A 144 19.76 6.01 -12.36
N ASN A 145 18.89 6.74 -13.07
CA ASN A 145 18.09 7.83 -12.50
C ASN A 145 16.57 7.62 -12.71
N LYS A 146 16.03 8.06 -13.85
CA LYS A 146 14.59 7.96 -14.14
C LYS A 146 14.34 7.05 -15.33
N ALA A 147 13.39 6.13 -15.18
CA ALA A 147 12.82 5.35 -16.27
C ALA A 147 11.35 5.75 -16.44
N LYS A 148 10.95 6.10 -17.66
CA LYS A 148 9.56 6.41 -18.01
C LYS A 148 9.01 5.30 -18.90
N VAL A 149 7.90 4.70 -18.49
CA VAL A 149 7.15 3.73 -19.31
C VAL A 149 5.79 4.33 -19.63
N GLY A 150 5.50 4.53 -20.92
CA GLY A 150 4.28 5.23 -21.35
C GLY A 150 3.00 4.40 -21.23
N PHE A 151 3.08 3.11 -21.57
CA PHE A 151 1.96 2.15 -21.56
C PHE A 151 2.49 0.73 -21.26
N ASN A 152 1.61 -0.17 -20.81
CA ASN A 152 1.83 -1.63 -20.67
C ASN A 152 3.25 -2.04 -20.22
N LEU A 153 3.53 -1.97 -18.92
CA LEU A 153 4.72 -2.59 -18.34
C LEU A 153 4.42 -4.04 -17.95
N ALA A 154 5.01 -5.01 -18.64
CA ALA A 154 5.01 -6.41 -18.21
C ALA A 154 6.27 -6.70 -17.39
N VAL A 155 6.12 -6.96 -16.09
CA VAL A 155 7.20 -7.39 -15.19
C VAL A 155 6.97 -8.84 -14.75
N GLY A 156 7.92 -9.73 -15.02
CA GLY A 156 7.88 -11.12 -14.59
C GLY A 156 9.13 -11.89 -14.97
N GLN A 157 9.68 -12.67 -14.04
CA GLN A 157 10.88 -13.48 -14.24
C GLN A 157 10.51 -14.92 -14.64
N LEU A 158 11.20 -15.48 -15.64
CA LEU A 158 11.06 -16.88 -16.05
C LEU A 158 12.05 -17.83 -15.36
N THR A 159 13.19 -17.38 -14.79
CA THR A 159 14.07 -18.22 -13.93
C THR A 159 15.23 -17.41 -13.30
N TYR A 160 15.42 -17.47 -11.97
CA TYR A 160 16.71 -17.45 -11.23
C TYR A 160 16.46 -17.64 -9.72
N ALA A 161 17.39 -18.32 -9.04
CA ALA A 161 17.20 -19.04 -7.78
C ALA A 161 17.16 -18.20 -6.47
N GLN A 162 16.99 -16.88 -6.53
CA GLN A 162 17.13 -16.02 -5.34
C GLN A 162 15.98 -15.02 -5.12
N THR A 163 15.04 -14.94 -6.07
CA THR A 163 13.84 -14.10 -5.96
C THR A 163 12.60 -14.98 -5.98
N ILE A 164 11.93 -15.08 -4.83
CA ILE A 164 10.73 -15.92 -4.65
C ILE A 164 9.46 -15.33 -5.29
N ALA A 165 9.53 -14.15 -5.91
CA ALA A 165 8.38 -13.46 -6.52
C ALA A 165 8.71 -12.91 -7.92
N ARG A 166 7.72 -12.97 -8.83
CA ARG A 166 7.82 -12.45 -10.21
C ARG A 166 7.97 -10.92 -10.26
N LEU A 167 7.47 -10.23 -9.24
CA LEU A 167 7.69 -8.81 -8.99
C LEU A 167 8.33 -8.70 -7.61
N HIS A 168 9.60 -8.28 -7.57
CA HIS A 168 10.32 -8.02 -6.34
C HIS A 168 10.62 -6.52 -6.25
N ILE A 169 9.96 -5.85 -5.31
CA ILE A 169 10.18 -4.44 -5.02
C ILE A 169 10.88 -4.43 -3.67
N LYS A 170 12.21 -4.27 -3.70
CA LYS A 170 13.05 -4.19 -2.50
C LYS A 170 13.72 -2.84 -2.47
N ALA A 171 13.69 -2.24 -1.30
CA ALA A 171 14.34 -0.98 -1.07
C ALA A 171 15.84 -1.15 -0.76
N ASP A 172 16.62 -0.08 -0.92
CA ASP A 172 18.09 -0.09 -0.85
C ASP A 172 18.65 -0.32 0.58
N GLY A 173 17.80 -0.49 1.59
CA GLY A 173 18.19 -0.75 2.97
C GLY A 173 18.41 0.50 3.83
N ASN A 174 18.32 1.71 3.26
CA ASN A 174 18.18 2.92 4.06
C ASN A 174 16.74 3.02 4.54
N GLY A 175 16.44 2.55 5.76
CA GLY A 175 15.11 2.42 6.37
C GLY A 175 14.30 3.71 6.57
N GLY A 176 14.15 4.51 5.53
CA GLY A 176 13.31 5.69 5.46
C GLY A 176 11.96 5.38 4.83
N TRP A 177 10.95 6.14 5.22
CA TRP A 177 9.55 5.99 4.79
C TRP A 177 9.30 6.20 3.29
N GLY A 178 10.28 6.68 2.52
CA GLY A 178 10.17 6.91 1.08
C GLY A 178 10.19 5.65 0.21
N GLN A 179 10.19 4.47 0.83
CA GLN A 179 10.40 3.17 0.19
C GLN A 179 9.11 2.36 0.14
N HIS A 180 8.28 2.64 -0.85
CA HIS A 180 6.93 2.11 -0.92
C HIS A 180 6.44 1.99 -2.36
N ILE A 181 5.34 1.27 -2.55
CA ILE A 181 4.54 1.39 -3.78
C ILE A 181 3.58 2.55 -3.59
N ARG A 182 3.79 3.65 -4.33
CA ARG A 182 2.94 4.84 -4.27
C ARG A 182 1.85 4.77 -5.32
N MET A 183 0.62 5.11 -4.92
CA MET A 183 -0.52 5.34 -5.81
C MET A 183 -1.02 6.76 -5.55
N GLU A 184 -0.88 7.65 -6.54
CA GLU A 184 -1.26 9.06 -6.42
C GLU A 184 -2.17 9.45 -7.58
N ASN A 185 -3.08 10.38 -7.31
CA ASN A 185 -3.87 11.04 -8.35
C ASN A 185 -3.26 12.42 -8.57
N GLY A 186 -2.55 12.62 -9.68
CA GLY A 186 -1.58 13.71 -9.89
C GLY A 186 -2.08 15.17 -9.79
N ASN A 187 -3.32 15.41 -9.38
CA ASN A 187 -3.89 16.73 -9.15
C ASN A 187 -3.99 17.12 -7.66
N ASP A 188 -3.75 16.20 -6.73
CA ASP A 188 -3.73 16.47 -5.31
C ASP A 188 -2.39 16.03 -4.67
N ASN A 189 -2.17 16.46 -3.43
CA ASN A 189 -1.03 16.01 -2.63
C ASN A 189 -1.32 14.66 -1.93
N GLY A 190 -2.44 14.01 -2.28
CA GLY A 190 -2.97 12.82 -1.65
C GLY A 190 -2.38 11.57 -2.29
N TYR A 191 -2.00 10.61 -1.48
CA TYR A 191 -1.44 9.36 -1.99
C TYR A 191 -1.63 8.21 -1.02
N GLY A 192 -1.84 7.03 -1.61
CA GLY A 192 -1.84 5.75 -0.92
C GLY A 192 -0.48 5.07 -1.08
N GLU A 193 -0.02 4.40 -0.02
CA GLU A 193 1.22 3.61 -0.04
C GLU A 193 1.00 2.19 0.45
N ILE A 194 1.69 1.25 -0.19
CA ILE A 194 1.94 -0.09 0.36
C ILE A 194 3.41 -0.13 0.77
N LEU A 195 3.66 -0.30 2.08
CA LEU A 195 5.01 -0.28 2.64
C LEU A 195 5.21 -1.41 3.66
N HIS A 196 6.47 -1.74 3.96
CA HIS A 196 6.83 -2.71 4.98
C HIS A 196 7.94 -2.14 5.86
N ASP A 197 7.77 -2.20 7.18
CA ASP A 197 8.80 -1.78 8.16
C ASP A 197 8.96 -2.81 9.28
N SER A 198 9.58 -2.41 10.41
CA SER A 198 9.79 -3.30 11.56
C SER A 198 8.50 -3.82 12.18
N ASP A 199 7.38 -3.12 11.98
CA ASP A 199 6.07 -3.51 12.52
C ASP A 199 5.27 -4.33 11.50
N GLY A 200 5.83 -4.59 10.31
CA GLY A 200 5.22 -5.39 9.25
C GLY A 200 4.70 -4.57 8.07
N MET A 201 3.78 -5.17 7.31
CA MET A 201 3.21 -4.58 6.10
C MET A 201 2.05 -3.64 6.42
N LYS A 202 2.04 -2.47 5.79
CA LYS A 202 1.10 -1.38 6.04
C LYS A 202 0.51 -0.89 4.72
N PHE A 203 -0.81 -0.69 4.70
CA PHE A 203 -1.50 0.14 3.72
C PHE A 203 -1.75 1.49 4.38
N ARG A 204 -1.23 2.58 3.81
CA ARG A 204 -1.35 3.92 4.40
C ARG A 204 -1.88 4.95 3.41
N ASN A 205 -2.54 5.96 3.95
CA ASN A 205 -2.84 7.21 3.31
C ASN A 205 -2.11 8.33 4.08
N PHE A 206 -1.66 9.37 3.39
CA PHE A 206 -0.70 10.33 3.97
C PHE A 206 -1.28 11.74 4.15
N GLN A 207 -2.58 11.95 3.91
CA GLN A 207 -3.27 13.16 4.34
C GLN A 207 -4.24 12.90 5.49
N ALA A 208 -4.38 13.92 6.33
CA ALA A 208 -5.41 13.94 7.36
C ALA A 208 -6.80 13.78 6.71
N ASN A 209 -7.63 12.92 7.30
CA ASN A 209 -9.01 12.64 6.86
C ASN A 209 -9.14 11.82 5.56
N GLU A 210 -8.09 11.22 5.04
CA GLU A 210 -8.23 10.21 3.99
C GLU A 210 -8.73 8.89 4.58
N SER A 211 -9.43 8.08 3.79
CA SER A 211 -9.97 6.77 4.22
C SER A 211 -9.66 5.70 3.18
N PHE A 212 -9.62 4.43 3.57
CA PHE A 212 -9.65 3.33 2.61
C PHE A 212 -11.09 3.09 2.20
N ILE A 213 -11.42 3.35 0.94
CA ILE A 213 -12.78 3.25 0.40
C ILE A 213 -12.83 2.08 -0.57
N PHE A 214 -13.68 1.11 -0.27
CA PHE A 214 -13.96 -0.03 -1.12
C PHE A 214 -15.28 0.23 -1.83
N ARG A 215 -15.26 0.23 -3.16
CA ARG A 215 -16.43 0.51 -4.00
C ARG A 215 -16.78 -0.67 -4.88
N ASN A 216 -18.05 -0.80 -5.23
CA ASN A 216 -18.48 -1.73 -6.26
C ASN A 216 -18.23 -1.17 -7.68
N SER A 217 -18.52 -1.97 -8.71
CA SER A 217 -18.36 -1.57 -10.12
C SER A 217 -19.25 -0.40 -10.55
N ALA A 218 -20.33 -0.12 -9.82
CA ALA A 218 -21.19 1.04 -10.02
C ALA A 218 -20.69 2.30 -9.27
N ASN A 219 -19.47 2.26 -8.72
CA ASN A 219 -18.85 3.33 -7.95
C ASN A 219 -19.60 3.69 -6.64
N SER A 220 -20.41 2.78 -6.10
CA SER A 220 -21.02 2.93 -4.78
C SER A 220 -20.08 2.39 -3.70
N THR A 221 -19.95 3.11 -2.58
CA THR A 221 -19.15 2.68 -1.43
C THR A 221 -19.82 1.51 -0.71
N VAL A 222 -19.09 0.40 -0.58
CA VAL A 222 -19.55 -0.81 0.13
C VAL A 222 -18.85 -0.99 1.48
N PHE A 223 -17.66 -0.42 1.67
CA PHE A 223 -16.93 -0.45 2.94
C PHE A 223 -15.95 0.73 3.03
N THR A 224 -15.80 1.30 4.22
CA THR A 224 -14.85 2.40 4.49
C THR A 224 -14.10 2.13 5.79
N ILE A 225 -12.77 2.24 5.75
CA ILE A 225 -11.92 2.33 6.95
C ILE A 225 -11.55 3.79 7.13
N ASN A 226 -12.20 4.47 8.09
CA ASN A 226 -11.96 5.89 8.38
C ASN A 226 -10.64 6.09 9.13
N SER A 227 -9.93 7.19 8.85
CA SER A 227 -8.68 7.56 9.54
C SER A 227 -8.86 8.11 10.96
N SER A 228 -10.09 8.41 11.40
CA SER A 228 -10.37 9.06 12.68
C SER A 228 -10.47 8.11 13.89
N GLY A 229 -9.93 6.90 13.82
CA GLY A 229 -9.93 5.96 14.94
C GLY A 229 -9.11 4.69 14.70
N ASN A 230 -8.85 3.96 15.78
CA ASN A 230 -8.22 2.64 15.71
C ASN A 230 -9.31 1.56 15.63
N THR A 231 -9.36 0.82 14.54
CA THR A 231 -10.11 -0.44 14.46
C THR A 231 -9.13 -1.57 14.67
N SER A 232 -9.16 -2.23 15.83
CA SER A 232 -8.34 -3.39 16.14
C SER A 232 -9.26 -4.60 16.32
N ALA A 233 -9.04 -5.65 15.54
CA ALA A 233 -9.69 -6.94 15.71
C ALA A 233 -8.62 -8.03 15.80
N THR A 234 -8.69 -8.84 16.85
CA THR A 234 -7.82 -10.02 17.05
C THR A 234 -8.43 -11.29 16.43
N GLY A 235 -9.55 -11.16 15.70
CA GLY A 235 -10.29 -12.24 15.05
C GLY A 235 -11.05 -11.75 13.81
N ASN A 236 -11.96 -12.59 13.29
CA ASN A 236 -12.80 -12.24 12.14
C ASN A 236 -13.86 -11.21 12.53
N ILE A 237 -14.12 -10.22 11.67
CA ILE A 237 -15.28 -9.33 11.78
C ILE A 237 -16.35 -9.85 10.83
N TYR A 238 -17.44 -10.41 11.37
CA TYR A 238 -18.65 -10.74 10.61
C TYR A 238 -19.74 -9.73 10.95
N ALA A 239 -20.14 -8.91 9.99
CA ALA A 239 -21.28 -8.01 10.12
C ALA A 239 -22.29 -8.36 9.01
N ASP A 240 -23.39 -9.00 9.39
CA ASP A 240 -24.54 -9.17 8.52
C ASP A 240 -25.53 -8.03 8.83
N GLY A 241 -25.67 -7.08 7.91
CA GLY A 241 -26.45 -5.85 8.10
C GLY A 241 -25.67 -4.63 8.63
N ASN A 242 -26.39 -3.66 9.19
CA ASN A 242 -25.82 -2.39 9.68
C ASN A 242 -25.27 -2.57 11.10
N ALA A 243 -23.95 -2.65 11.27
CA ALA A 243 -23.29 -2.70 12.57
C ALA A 243 -22.46 -1.42 12.81
N ILE A 244 -22.61 -0.78 13.98
CA ILE A 244 -21.79 0.37 14.41
C ILE A 244 -20.99 -0.06 15.65
N ILE A 245 -19.66 -0.15 15.51
CA ILE A 245 -18.72 -0.38 16.62
C ILE A 245 -17.92 0.91 16.79
N SER A 246 -18.09 1.62 17.90
CA SER A 246 -17.45 2.91 18.15
C SER A 246 -16.89 3.00 19.58
N GLY A 247 -16.03 4.00 19.83
CA GLY A 247 -15.60 4.34 21.20
C GLY A 247 -14.71 3.30 21.91
N GLY A 248 -13.92 2.50 21.18
CA GLY A 248 -13.05 1.49 21.79
C GLY A 248 -13.79 0.22 22.23
N ALA A 249 -15.02 0.00 21.76
CA ALA A 249 -15.75 -1.24 21.98
C ALA A 249 -14.99 -2.44 21.37
N ALA A 250 -14.72 -3.45 22.22
CA ALA A 250 -14.09 -4.70 21.82
C ALA A 250 -15.10 -5.85 21.95
N ILE A 251 -15.25 -6.63 20.89
CA ILE A 251 -16.07 -7.86 20.89
C ILE A 251 -15.11 -9.03 20.94
N GLY A 252 -15.03 -9.71 22.09
CA GLY A 252 -14.04 -10.77 22.32
C GLY A 252 -14.39 -12.12 21.69
N THR A 253 -15.67 -12.39 21.47
CA THR A 253 -16.20 -13.62 20.85
C THR A 253 -17.46 -13.29 20.04
N ASP A 254 -18.59 -13.92 20.33
CA ASP A 254 -19.86 -13.72 19.62
C ASP A 254 -20.71 -12.69 20.38
N LEU A 255 -21.09 -11.59 19.72
CA LEU A 255 -22.06 -10.62 20.22
C LEU A 255 -23.29 -10.66 19.31
N SER A 256 -24.37 -11.30 19.77
CA SER A 256 -25.68 -11.25 19.11
C SER A 256 -26.56 -10.28 19.89
N ILE A 257 -26.95 -9.19 19.24
CA ILE A 257 -27.87 -8.18 19.77
C ILE A 257 -29.15 -8.28 18.96
N GLY A 258 -30.25 -8.68 19.61
CA GLY A 258 -31.54 -8.90 18.93
C GLY A 258 -32.30 -7.62 18.61
N ASP A 259 -32.38 -6.70 19.58
CA ASP A 259 -33.07 -5.40 19.49
C ASP A 259 -32.16 -4.29 20.07
N ASP A 260 -32.71 -3.26 20.71
CA ASP A 260 -31.94 -2.18 21.33
C ASP A 260 -31.25 -2.64 22.62
N VAL A 261 -29.91 -2.74 22.60
CA VAL A 261 -29.09 -2.92 23.81
C VAL A 261 -28.40 -1.62 24.14
N ILE A 262 -28.83 -0.97 25.24
CA ILE A 262 -28.21 0.24 25.77
C ILE A 262 -27.45 -0.10 27.05
N ILE A 263 -26.13 0.02 27.01
CA ILE A 263 -25.24 -0.21 28.15
C ILE A 263 -24.61 1.12 28.56
N TYR A 264 -24.91 1.59 29.76
CA TYR A 264 -24.27 2.78 30.33
C TYR A 264 -23.09 2.38 31.23
N GLY A 265 -21.95 3.06 31.09
CA GLY A 265 -20.76 2.86 31.92
C GLY A 265 -19.95 1.60 31.57
N LYS A 266 -19.25 1.02 32.55
CA LYS A 266 -18.47 -0.21 32.38
C LYS A 266 -19.33 -1.42 32.78
N ALA A 267 -19.98 -2.07 31.82
CA ALA A 267 -20.66 -3.34 32.08
C ALA A 267 -19.82 -4.53 31.62
N SER A 268 -19.78 -5.57 32.44
CA SER A 268 -19.22 -6.88 32.09
C SER A 268 -20.32 -7.91 32.23
N VAL A 269 -20.80 -8.44 31.11
CA VAL A 269 -21.79 -9.52 31.10
C VAL A 269 -21.07 -10.82 30.78
N SER A 270 -21.00 -11.72 31.75
CA SER A 270 -20.43 -13.06 31.57
C SER A 270 -21.49 -14.13 31.87
N GLY A 271 -21.59 -15.13 31.01
CA GLY A 271 -22.62 -16.19 31.11
C GLY A 271 -23.93 -15.81 30.40
N LYS A 272 -24.96 -16.65 30.57
CA LYS A 272 -26.28 -16.43 29.99
C LYS A 272 -27.09 -15.49 30.90
N VAL A 273 -27.39 -14.28 30.41
CA VAL A 273 -28.39 -13.40 31.04
C VAL A 273 -29.69 -13.54 30.24
N THR A 274 -30.78 -13.90 30.92
CA THR A 274 -32.13 -13.94 30.35
C THR A 274 -33.01 -13.09 31.24
N ALA A 275 -33.47 -11.96 30.71
CA ALA A 275 -34.43 -11.09 31.38
C ALA A 275 -35.72 -11.10 30.57
N GLU A 276 -36.79 -11.63 31.16
CA GLU A 276 -38.13 -11.58 30.59
C GLU A 276 -38.92 -10.47 31.31
N GLY A 277 -39.28 -9.40 30.59
CA GLY A 277 -40.01 -8.25 31.14
C GLY A 277 -39.14 -7.14 31.77
N GLN A 278 -39.71 -6.35 32.69
CA GLN A 278 -39.04 -5.25 33.41
C GLN A 278 -38.19 -5.75 34.60
N GLY A 279 -37.33 -6.76 34.37
CA GLY A 279 -36.53 -7.38 35.42
C GLY A 279 -35.29 -6.56 35.83
N ILE A 280 -35.09 -6.36 37.13
CA ILE A 280 -33.83 -5.82 37.69
C ILE A 280 -32.85 -6.99 37.87
N VAL A 281 -31.65 -6.88 37.29
CA VAL A 281 -30.56 -7.85 37.50
C VAL A 281 -29.76 -7.47 38.75
N LEU A 282 -29.70 -8.36 39.74
CA LEU A 282 -28.92 -8.16 40.97
C LEU A 282 -27.89 -9.29 41.21
N ASN A 283 -26.83 -8.90 41.91
CA ASN A 283 -25.57 -9.58 42.23
C ASN A 283 -25.67 -11.10 42.55
N ASN A 284 -24.81 -11.93 41.92
CA ASN A 284 -24.80 -13.39 42.10
C ASN A 284 -24.11 -13.88 43.40
N THR A 285 -23.48 -13.00 44.18
CA THR A 285 -22.63 -13.39 45.33
C THR A 285 -23.24 -13.14 46.71
N ALA A 286 -24.39 -12.48 46.80
CA ALA A 286 -25.12 -12.32 48.07
C ALA A 286 -26.49 -12.96 47.92
N SER A 287 -26.96 -13.63 48.98
CA SER A 287 -28.26 -14.31 49.10
C SER A 287 -29.33 -13.55 48.30
N THR A 288 -29.88 -14.16 47.26
CA THR A 288 -30.84 -13.51 46.36
C THR A 288 -32.00 -12.98 47.18
N TYR A 289 -32.27 -11.67 47.16
CA TYR A 289 -33.45 -11.11 47.82
C TYR A 289 -34.64 -11.14 46.87
N ILE A 290 -35.83 -11.51 47.38
CA ILE A 290 -37.11 -11.29 46.71
C ILE A 290 -37.86 -10.15 47.40
N ILE A 291 -38.59 -9.38 46.59
CA ILE A 291 -39.54 -8.36 47.06
C ILE A 291 -40.94 -8.91 46.76
N ARG A 292 -41.80 -8.97 47.78
CA ARG A 292 -43.22 -9.28 47.60
C ARG A 292 -44.09 -8.15 48.11
N HIS A 293 -45.21 -7.96 47.43
CA HIS A 293 -46.29 -7.10 47.86
C HIS A 293 -47.46 -7.99 48.24
N GLU A 294 -47.91 -7.90 49.49
CA GLU A 294 -49.05 -8.67 50.00
C GLU A 294 -50.17 -7.71 50.38
N THR A 295 -51.40 -8.13 50.10
CA THR A 295 -52.62 -7.34 50.29
C THR A 295 -53.58 -8.15 51.16
N GLU A 296 -53.94 -7.64 52.34
CA GLU A 296 -54.83 -8.34 53.27
C GLU A 296 -55.90 -7.40 53.85
N GLY A 297 -57.12 -7.93 54.02
CA GLY A 297 -58.25 -7.20 54.59
C GLY A 297 -58.32 -7.38 56.11
N TYR A 298 -58.41 -6.27 56.86
CA TYR A 298 -58.59 -6.30 58.31
C TYR A 298 -59.85 -5.54 58.73
N SER A 299 -60.56 -6.07 59.72
CA SER A 299 -61.73 -5.42 60.30
C SER A 299 -61.79 -5.62 61.82
N PHE A 300 -62.19 -4.57 62.53
CA PHE A 300 -62.34 -4.56 63.98
C PHE A 300 -63.64 -3.86 64.33
N SER A 301 -64.38 -4.40 65.29
CA SER A 301 -65.58 -3.78 65.86
C SER A 301 -65.35 -3.52 67.35
N ASN A 302 -65.65 -2.30 67.78
CA ASN A 302 -65.59 -1.89 69.18
C ASN A 302 -64.24 -2.19 69.87
N LEU A 303 -63.12 -1.92 69.18
CA LEU A 303 -61.80 -2.06 69.75
C LEU A 303 -61.60 -0.97 70.81
N ALA A 304 -61.66 -1.34 72.10
CA ALA A 304 -61.56 -0.41 73.21
C ALA A 304 -60.26 0.42 73.18
N ALA A 305 -60.26 1.56 73.88
CA ALA A 305 -59.07 2.41 74.02
C ALA A 305 -57.90 1.61 74.61
N GLY A 306 -56.74 1.63 73.96
CA GLY A 306 -55.56 0.86 74.36
C GLY A 306 -55.64 -0.65 74.11
N ALA A 307 -56.77 -1.17 73.62
CA ALA A 307 -56.89 -2.58 73.30
C ALA A 307 -56.12 -2.94 72.02
N THR A 308 -55.70 -4.19 71.95
CA THR A 308 -54.89 -4.73 70.86
C THR A 308 -55.57 -5.95 70.25
N ILE A 309 -55.55 -6.04 68.92
CA ILE A 309 -55.88 -7.25 68.17
C ILE A 309 -54.62 -7.73 67.45
N ILE A 310 -54.45 -9.05 67.38
CA ILE A 310 -53.36 -9.70 66.66
C ILE A 310 -53.96 -10.41 65.46
N SER A 311 -53.38 -10.17 64.29
CA SER A 311 -53.68 -10.93 63.08
C SER A 311 -52.40 -11.52 62.49
N THR A 312 -52.53 -12.43 61.53
CA THR A 312 -51.40 -13.03 60.82
C THR A 312 -51.44 -12.61 59.36
N LEU A 313 -50.30 -12.12 58.85
CA LEU A 313 -50.05 -11.91 57.43
C LEU A 313 -49.28 -13.12 56.90
N GLY A 314 -49.87 -13.88 55.98
CA GLY A 314 -49.22 -15.00 55.31
C GLY A 314 -48.46 -14.55 54.07
N TYR A 315 -47.31 -15.16 53.80
CA TYR A 315 -46.55 -15.00 52.55
C TYR A 315 -45.68 -16.24 52.31
N SER A 316 -45.07 -16.36 51.13
CA SER A 316 -44.28 -17.56 50.79
C SER A 316 -43.05 -17.26 49.95
N GLY A 317 -42.13 -18.22 49.91
CA GLY A 317 -40.97 -18.20 49.01
C GLY A 317 -39.75 -17.41 49.51
N PHE A 318 -39.65 -17.18 50.82
CA PHE A 318 -38.41 -16.72 51.45
C PHE A 318 -37.69 -17.92 52.09
N SER A 319 -36.37 -18.02 51.92
CA SER A 319 -35.52 -19.04 52.55
C SER A 319 -35.03 -18.67 53.95
N GLY A 320 -35.23 -17.41 54.35
CA GLY A 320 -34.87 -16.87 55.65
C GLY A 320 -35.86 -15.80 56.11
N VAL A 321 -35.60 -15.20 57.28
CA VAL A 321 -36.49 -14.19 57.87
C VAL A 321 -36.43 -12.91 57.03
N PRO A 322 -37.53 -12.47 56.39
CA PRO A 322 -37.57 -11.22 55.64
C PRO A 322 -37.74 -10.01 56.57
N MET A 323 -37.60 -8.82 56.01
CA MET A 323 -38.08 -7.56 56.59
C MET A 323 -39.49 -7.30 56.08
N VAL A 324 -40.43 -6.96 56.98
CA VAL A 324 -41.81 -6.60 56.64
C VAL A 324 -42.00 -5.12 56.93
N SER A 325 -42.35 -4.35 55.91
CA SER A 325 -42.73 -2.95 56.04
C SER A 325 -44.23 -2.80 55.78
N VAL A 326 -44.90 -2.04 56.65
CA VAL A 326 -46.29 -1.62 56.44
C VAL A 326 -46.25 -0.45 55.44
N ALA A 327 -46.99 -0.54 54.33
CA ALA A 327 -47.00 0.50 53.32
C ALA A 327 -48.13 1.51 53.58
N GLN A 328 -49.37 1.16 53.23
CA GLN A 328 -50.52 2.06 53.34
C GLN A 328 -51.85 1.28 53.37
N VAL A 329 -52.89 1.90 53.94
CA VAL A 329 -54.30 1.52 53.73
C VAL A 329 -54.76 2.06 52.39
N GLU A 330 -55.12 1.18 51.45
CA GLU A 330 -55.58 1.60 50.11
C GLU A 330 -57.06 1.99 50.11
N SER A 331 -57.88 1.25 50.85
CA SER A 331 -59.32 1.52 50.98
C SER A 331 -59.83 1.06 52.35
N GLY A 332 -60.59 1.91 53.03
CA GLY A 332 -61.15 1.55 54.33
C GLY A 332 -62.14 2.57 54.87
N ALA A 333 -63.00 2.12 55.78
CA ALA A 333 -63.91 2.93 56.57
C ALA A 333 -63.51 2.88 58.05
N GLY A 334 -63.71 3.98 58.79
CA GLY A 334 -63.36 4.09 60.20
C GLY A 334 -62.08 4.87 60.49
N SER A 335 -61.71 4.99 61.76
CA SER A 335 -60.57 5.82 62.21
C SER A 335 -59.23 5.06 62.16
N TRP A 336 -58.77 4.72 60.95
CA TRP A 336 -57.48 4.06 60.73
C TRP A 336 -56.27 4.91 61.16
N ASP A 337 -56.43 6.23 61.19
CA ASP A 337 -55.48 7.22 61.74
C ASP A 337 -55.17 7.00 63.23
N LYS A 338 -56.02 6.22 63.92
CA LYS A 338 -55.90 5.91 65.36
C LYS A 338 -55.37 4.51 65.64
N ILE A 339 -54.88 3.80 64.62
CA ILE A 339 -54.32 2.46 64.74
C ILE A 339 -52.80 2.51 64.53
N LEU A 340 -52.06 2.01 65.52
CA LEU A 340 -50.65 1.68 65.36
C LEU A 340 -50.52 0.22 64.92
N VAL A 341 -49.87 -0.01 63.78
CA VAL A 341 -49.58 -1.36 63.25
C VAL A 341 -48.12 -1.68 63.48
N VAL A 342 -47.84 -2.78 64.19
CA VAL A 342 -46.48 -3.25 64.44
C VAL A 342 -46.32 -4.69 63.94
N PRO A 343 -45.54 -4.93 62.87
CA PRO A 343 -45.08 -6.26 62.50
C PRO A 343 -44.18 -6.85 63.58
N TYR A 344 -44.43 -8.08 64.00
CA TYR A 344 -43.60 -8.80 64.97
C TYR A 344 -43.67 -10.32 64.73
N ASN A 345 -42.75 -11.08 65.34
CA ASN A 345 -42.62 -12.53 65.12
C ASN A 345 -42.55 -12.88 63.62
N VAL A 346 -41.68 -12.17 62.89
CA VAL A 346 -41.48 -12.38 61.45
C VAL A 346 -40.77 -13.72 61.23
N THR A 347 -41.36 -14.58 60.40
CA THR A 347 -40.80 -15.87 59.97
C THR A 347 -40.65 -15.89 58.45
N ALA A 348 -40.10 -16.95 57.88
CA ALA A 348 -39.98 -17.10 56.41
C ALA A 348 -41.34 -17.17 55.67
N THR A 349 -42.45 -17.46 56.38
CA THR A 349 -43.77 -17.71 55.77
C THR A 349 -44.90 -16.87 56.37
N SER A 350 -44.65 -16.12 57.43
CA SER A 350 -45.69 -15.31 58.07
C SER A 350 -45.13 -14.24 58.99
N CYS A 351 -45.94 -13.21 59.23
CA CYS A 351 -45.71 -12.19 60.23
C CYS A 351 -46.94 -12.02 61.11
N SER A 352 -46.77 -11.87 62.42
CA SER A 352 -47.86 -11.38 63.27
C SER A 352 -47.96 -9.86 63.14
N LEU A 353 -49.16 -9.36 62.94
CA LEU A 353 -49.46 -7.94 62.93
C LEU A 353 -50.21 -7.58 64.19
N ARG A 354 -49.67 -6.62 64.95
CA ARG A 354 -50.33 -6.06 66.14
C ARG A 354 -51.03 -4.76 65.75
N PHE A 355 -52.34 -4.72 65.87
CA PHE A 355 -53.15 -3.52 65.68
C PHE A 355 -53.55 -2.98 67.05
N THR A 356 -53.05 -1.79 67.41
CA THR A 356 -53.31 -1.18 68.71
C THR A 356 -54.14 0.10 68.52
N ASN A 357 -55.27 0.20 69.20
CA ASN A 357 -56.02 1.45 69.26
C ASN A 357 -55.30 2.44 70.18
N VAL A 358 -54.68 3.46 69.58
CA VAL A 358 -53.92 4.49 70.31
C VAL A 358 -54.77 5.71 70.70
N SER A 359 -56.09 5.64 70.53
CA SER A 359 -57.03 6.70 70.93
C SER A 359 -57.62 6.49 72.33
N ASN A 360 -58.36 7.49 72.80
CA ASN A 360 -59.03 7.51 74.11
C ASN A 360 -60.48 6.97 74.07
N SER A 361 -60.94 6.43 72.94
CA SER A 361 -62.30 5.91 72.77
C SER A 361 -62.29 4.59 72.00
N SER A 362 -63.36 3.81 72.11
CA SER A 362 -63.53 2.61 71.28
C SER A 362 -63.68 2.98 69.81
N ILE A 363 -63.02 2.24 68.92
CA ILE A 363 -63.12 2.46 67.48
C ILE A 363 -63.59 1.21 66.74
N SER A 364 -64.17 1.43 65.56
CA SER A 364 -64.43 0.39 64.57
C SER A 364 -63.79 0.81 63.26
N ALA A 365 -63.11 -0.12 62.58
CA ALA A 365 -62.46 0.14 61.31
C ALA A 365 -62.45 -1.12 60.44
N SER A 366 -62.60 -0.97 59.13
CA SER A 366 -62.47 -2.04 58.13
C SER A 366 -61.74 -1.51 56.90
N GLY A 367 -60.86 -2.31 56.29
CA GLY A 367 -60.05 -1.85 55.17
C GLY A 367 -58.95 -2.82 54.74
N THR A 368 -58.38 -2.55 53.58
CA THR A 368 -57.34 -3.36 52.94
C THR A 368 -55.97 -2.69 53.10
N TRP A 369 -55.00 -3.46 53.57
CA TRP A 369 -53.63 -3.02 53.82
C TRP A 369 -52.64 -3.64 52.84
N HIS A 370 -51.66 -2.85 52.41
CA HIS A 370 -50.53 -3.34 51.64
C HIS A 370 -49.27 -3.44 52.50
N PHE A 371 -48.54 -4.53 52.29
CA PHE A 371 -47.27 -4.81 52.94
C PHE A 371 -46.21 -5.03 51.88
N THR A 372 -45.01 -4.50 52.12
CA THR A 372 -43.83 -4.81 51.31
C THR A 372 -42.90 -5.69 52.13
N ILE A 373 -42.55 -6.86 51.60
CA ILE A 373 -41.75 -7.86 52.27
C ILE A 373 -40.49 -8.09 51.45
N ILE A 374 -39.32 -7.88 52.07
CA ILE A 374 -38.02 -7.95 51.41
C ILE A 374 -37.14 -8.92 52.19
N GLY A 375 -36.70 -10.00 51.57
CA GLY A 375 -35.91 -11.02 52.26
C GLY A 375 -35.24 -12.01 51.32
N PRO A 376 -34.37 -12.87 51.85
CA PRO A 376 -33.68 -13.88 51.07
C PRO A 376 -34.69 -14.89 50.47
N LYS A 377 -34.49 -15.22 49.19
CA LYS A 377 -35.25 -16.23 48.42
C LYS A 377 -34.92 -17.62 48.88
#